data_AF-Q7WVC3-F1
#
_entry.id   AF-Q7WVC3-F1
#
_cell.length_a   1.000
_cell.length_b   1.000
_cell.length_c   1.000
_cell.angle_alpha   90.00
_cell.angle_beta   90.00
_cell.angle_gamma   90.00
#
_symmetry.space_group_name_H-M   'P 1'
#
loop_
_entity.id
_entity.type
_entity.pdbx_description
1 polymer ?
#
loop_
_entity_poly.entity_id
_entity_poly.type
_entity_poly.pdbx_seq_one_letter_code
_entity_poly.pdbx_strand_id
1 'polypeptide(L)'
;MMKIKKPLVSVLLLSASILPCWVQAAPQLSQSVAAKLQKANTLMQEDKLTQASQLLTSIAVDKAYDKAFIARMLGVVYWQQGKTQSAIKALTQAVNSGLLKDEYGWQTERMLADLLLSEQQYNKALPHYYSLA
;
A
#
# COMPACT_ATOMS: atom_id res chain seq x y z
N MET A 1 -56.73 46.45 31.71
CA MET A 1 -56.95 45.02 32.00
C MET A 1 -57.01 44.25 30.69
N MET A 2 -56.06 43.33 30.44
CA MET A 2 -56.32 41.95 30.00
C MET A 2 -54.97 41.24 29.82
N LYS A 3 -54.68 40.31 30.72
CA LYS A 3 -53.50 39.43 30.67
C LYS A 3 -53.77 38.31 29.65
N ILE A 4 -52.83 38.05 28.75
CA ILE A 4 -52.82 36.82 27.96
C ILE A 4 -51.48 36.13 28.21
N LYS A 5 -51.52 35.09 29.03
CA LYS A 5 -50.42 34.14 29.26
C LYS A 5 -50.36 33.19 28.06
N LYS A 6 -49.16 32.90 27.55
CA LYS A 6 -48.90 31.70 26.73
C LYS A 6 -47.57 31.05 27.10
N PRO A 7 -47.47 29.72 26.96
CA PRO A 7 -46.73 28.87 27.87
C PRO A 7 -45.32 28.50 27.38
N LEU A 8 -44.46 28.22 28.36
CA LEU A 8 -43.34 27.29 28.37
C LEU A 8 -43.10 26.53 27.04
N VAL A 9 -42.15 26.99 26.22
CA VAL A 9 -41.52 26.20 25.16
C VAL A 9 -40.27 25.59 25.79
N SER A 10 -40.41 24.44 26.44
CA SER A 10 -40.15 23.11 25.89
C SER A 10 -38.69 22.94 25.46
N VAL A 11 -37.88 22.52 26.43
CA VAL A 11 -36.55 21.93 26.23
C VAL A 11 -36.76 20.63 25.45
N LEU A 12 -36.31 20.58 24.20
CA LEU A 12 -36.15 19.34 23.46
C LEU A 12 -34.65 19.10 23.23
N LEU A 13 -34.02 18.50 24.24
CA LEU A 13 -32.78 17.73 24.07
C LEU A 13 -33.09 16.55 23.15
N LEU A 14 -32.41 16.42 22.00
CA LEU A 14 -32.30 15.16 21.27
C LEU A 14 -31.05 15.13 20.38
N SER A 15 -29.99 14.60 21.00
CA SER A 15 -28.99 13.69 20.43
C SER A 15 -28.30 14.10 19.13
N ALA A 16 -27.20 14.85 19.25
CA ALA A 16 -26.09 14.75 18.32
C ALA A 16 -25.54 13.31 18.38
N SER A 17 -26.03 12.45 17.49
CA SER A 17 -25.46 11.12 17.27
C SER A 17 -24.09 11.33 16.64
N ILE A 18 -23.05 11.40 17.47
CA ILE A 18 -21.67 11.27 17.02
C ILE A 18 -21.57 9.85 16.50
N LEU A 19 -21.78 9.66 15.20
CA LEU A 19 -21.38 8.44 14.53
C LEU A 19 -19.88 8.28 14.84
N PRO A 20 -19.45 7.25 15.58
CA PRO A 20 -18.03 6.97 15.68
C PRO A 20 -17.58 6.68 14.25
N CYS A 21 -16.92 7.66 13.63
CA CYS A 21 -16.14 7.42 12.43
C CYS A 21 -15.04 6.46 12.90
N TRP A 22 -15.24 5.17 12.66
CA TRP A 22 -14.22 4.17 12.88
C TRP A 22 -13.11 4.48 11.88
N VAL A 23 -12.17 5.32 12.29
CA VAL A 23 -10.95 5.54 11.54
C VAL A 23 -10.16 4.24 11.64
N GLN A 24 -10.29 3.36 10.64
CA GLN A 24 -9.38 2.23 10.54
C GLN A 24 -7.96 2.76 10.36
N ALA A 25 -7.09 2.46 11.32
CA ALA A 25 -5.67 2.77 11.20
C ALA A 25 -5.10 2.10 9.95
N ALA A 26 -4.30 2.85 9.18
CA ALA A 26 -3.61 2.31 8.02
C ALA A 26 -2.74 1.11 8.45
N PRO A 27 -2.66 0.03 7.62
CA PRO A 27 -1.78 -1.09 7.91
C PRO A 27 -0.33 -0.61 8.07
N GLN A 28 0.33 -1.06 9.13
CA GLN A 28 1.73 -0.71 9.41
C GLN A 28 2.63 -1.91 9.26
N LEU A 29 3.90 -1.67 8.92
CA LEU A 29 4.93 -2.71 8.92
C LEU A 29 5.19 -3.21 10.34
N SER A 30 5.49 -4.49 10.49
CA SER A 30 6.07 -4.98 11.74
C SER A 30 7.45 -4.36 11.96
N GLN A 31 7.78 -3.99 13.19
CA GLN A 31 9.03 -3.27 13.50
C GLN A 31 10.28 -4.00 13.02
N SER A 32 10.33 -5.33 13.20
CA SER A 32 11.45 -6.18 12.74
C SER A 32 11.59 -6.20 11.22
N VAL A 33 10.47 -6.08 10.49
CA VAL A 33 10.44 -6.05 9.02
C VAL A 33 10.87 -4.68 8.54
N ALA A 34 10.34 -3.60 9.13
CA ALA A 34 10.71 -2.23 8.79
C ALA A 34 12.23 -2.01 8.87
N ALA A 35 12.88 -2.50 9.94
CA ALA A 35 14.34 -2.41 10.08
C ALA A 35 15.10 -3.15 8.97
N LYS A 36 14.63 -4.33 8.55
CA LYS A 36 15.26 -5.11 7.46
C LYS A 36 15.02 -4.47 6.10
N LEU A 37 13.84 -3.92 5.86
CA LEU A 37 13.53 -3.17 4.63
C LEU A 37 14.39 -1.90 4.54
N GLN A 38 14.56 -1.17 5.63
CA GLN A 38 15.47 -0.02 5.67
C GLN A 38 16.91 -0.45 5.31
N LYS A 39 17.41 -1.54 5.89
CA LYS A 39 18.74 -2.08 5.56
C LYS A 39 18.85 -2.49 4.09
N ALA A 40 17.84 -3.16 3.54
CA ALA A 40 17.83 -3.53 2.13
C ALA A 40 17.82 -2.28 1.22
N ASN A 41 17.16 -1.20 1.64
CA ASN A 41 17.12 0.06 0.89
C ASN A 41 18.49 0.75 0.89
N THR A 42 19.20 0.73 2.03
CA THR A 42 20.60 1.18 2.09
C THR A 42 21.48 0.36 1.15
N LEU A 43 21.34 -0.97 1.13
CA LEU A 43 22.09 -1.81 0.19
C LEU A 43 21.78 -1.47 -1.28
N MET A 44 20.54 -1.13 -1.62
CA MET A 44 20.17 -0.68 -2.96
C MET A 44 20.81 0.67 -3.32
N GLN A 45 20.84 1.62 -2.38
CA GLN A 45 21.49 2.92 -2.58
C GLN A 45 23.01 2.80 -2.75
N GLU A 46 23.62 1.78 -2.16
CA GLU A 46 25.04 1.43 -2.31
C GLU A 46 25.33 0.53 -3.52
N ASP A 47 24.36 0.32 -4.41
CA ASP A 47 24.44 -0.57 -5.59
C ASP A 47 24.75 -2.05 -5.25
N LYS A 48 24.56 -2.46 -4.00
CA LYS A 48 24.72 -3.85 -3.51
C LYS A 48 23.45 -4.67 -3.73
N LEU A 49 22.96 -4.66 -4.97
CA LEU A 49 21.65 -5.20 -5.31
C LEU A 49 21.50 -6.68 -4.96
N THR A 50 22.52 -7.50 -5.18
CA THR A 50 22.49 -8.94 -4.85
C THR A 50 22.26 -9.15 -3.36
N GLN A 51 22.98 -8.41 -2.50
CA GLN A 51 22.85 -8.51 -1.05
C GLN A 51 21.48 -8.03 -0.59
N ALA A 52 20.94 -6.95 -1.18
CA ALA A 52 19.59 -6.47 -0.90
C ALA A 52 18.54 -7.54 -1.21
N SER A 53 18.60 -8.16 -2.39
CA SER A 53 17.66 -9.21 -2.77
C SER A 53 17.76 -10.44 -1.88
N GLN A 54 18.97 -10.87 -1.50
CA GLN A 54 19.17 -11.99 -0.58
C GLN A 54 18.57 -11.70 0.81
N LEU A 55 18.83 -10.50 1.35
CA LEU A 55 18.25 -10.07 2.62
C LEU A 55 16.73 -10.12 2.57
N LEU A 56 16.12 -9.54 1.53
CA LEU A 56 14.65 -9.52 1.36
C LEU A 56 14.06 -10.93 1.27
N THR A 57 14.68 -11.83 0.50
CA THR A 57 14.19 -13.22 0.37
C THR A 57 14.33 -14.04 1.66
N SER A 58 15.21 -13.66 2.57
CA SER A 58 15.37 -14.34 3.88
C SER A 58 14.35 -13.91 4.94
N ILE A 59 13.54 -12.88 4.66
CA ILE A 59 12.55 -12.38 5.62
C ILE A 59 11.36 -13.33 5.66
N ALA A 60 11.32 -14.20 6.67
CA ALA A 60 10.15 -15.00 6.98
C ALA A 60 9.17 -14.18 7.84
N VAL A 61 7.94 -13.98 7.34
CA VAL A 61 6.86 -13.24 8.01
C VAL A 61 5.53 -13.88 7.67
N ASP A 62 4.56 -13.79 8.59
CA ASP A 62 3.20 -14.28 8.36
C ASP A 62 2.24 -13.17 7.97
N LYS A 63 2.46 -11.96 8.48
CA LYS A 63 1.61 -10.80 8.28
C LYS A 63 1.51 -10.46 6.79
N ALA A 64 0.28 -10.46 6.28
CA ALA A 64 0.03 -10.29 4.86
C ALA A 64 0.53 -8.93 4.32
N TYR A 65 0.39 -7.85 5.11
CA TYR A 65 0.90 -6.53 4.73
C TYR A 65 2.43 -6.52 4.56
N ASP A 66 3.16 -7.16 5.49
CA ASP A 66 4.62 -7.27 5.40
C ASP A 66 5.03 -8.06 4.14
N LYS A 67 4.32 -9.17 3.83
CA LYS A 67 4.55 -9.94 2.59
C LYS A 67 4.37 -9.09 1.34
N ALA A 68 3.30 -8.31 1.28
CA ALA A 68 3.02 -7.43 0.14
C ALA A 68 4.13 -6.37 -0.03
N PHE A 69 4.59 -5.77 1.06
CA PHE A 69 5.64 -4.75 1.00
C PHE A 69 7.01 -5.35 0.62
N ILE A 70 7.35 -6.54 1.13
CA ILE A 70 8.56 -7.27 0.73
C ILE A 70 8.50 -7.61 -0.77
N ALA A 71 7.35 -8.05 -1.27
CA ALA A 71 7.15 -8.36 -2.69
C ALA A 71 7.35 -7.12 -3.58
N ARG A 72 6.80 -5.96 -3.18
CA ARG A 72 7.06 -4.67 -3.85
C ARG A 72 8.55 -4.40 -3.93
N MET A 73 9.26 -4.48 -2.81
CA MET A 73 10.67 -4.14 -2.73
C MET A 73 11.56 -5.13 -3.51
N LEU A 74 11.21 -6.42 -3.51
CA LEU A 74 11.81 -7.44 -4.37
C LEU A 74 11.62 -7.08 -5.85
N GLY A 75 10.43 -6.61 -6.22
CA GLY A 75 10.14 -6.09 -7.55
C GLY A 75 11.11 -4.99 -7.99
N VAL A 76 11.28 -3.97 -7.16
CA VAL A 76 12.18 -2.84 -7.43
C VAL A 76 13.64 -3.31 -7.58
N VAL A 77 14.16 -4.10 -6.64
CA VAL A 77 15.56 -4.54 -6.70
C VAL A 77 15.81 -5.50 -7.86
N TYR A 78 14.87 -6.39 -8.20
CA TYR A 78 15.03 -7.27 -9.35
C TYR A 78 15.05 -6.49 -10.67
N TRP A 79 14.26 -5.43 -10.78
CA TRP A 79 14.31 -4.56 -11.95
C TRP A 79 15.67 -3.86 -12.07
N GLN A 80 16.20 -3.32 -10.97
CA GLN A 80 17.54 -2.71 -10.94
C GLN A 80 18.65 -3.72 -11.29
N GLN A 81 18.47 -5.00 -10.97
CA GLN A 81 19.39 -6.09 -11.37
C GLN A 81 19.26 -6.50 -12.85
N GLY A 82 18.35 -5.90 -13.62
CA GLY A 82 18.02 -6.33 -15.00
C GLY A 82 17.22 -7.62 -15.08
N LYS A 83 16.66 -8.11 -13.96
CA LYS A 83 15.85 -9.34 -13.89
C LYS A 83 14.37 -9.02 -14.08
N THR A 84 14.00 -8.48 -15.24
CA THR A 84 12.66 -7.96 -15.54
C THR A 84 11.54 -8.96 -15.23
N GLN A 85 11.70 -10.23 -15.61
CA GLN A 85 10.67 -11.25 -15.36
C GLN A 85 10.47 -11.55 -13.87
N SER A 86 11.55 -11.56 -13.08
CA SER A 86 11.47 -11.69 -11.61
C SER A 86 10.82 -10.46 -10.98
N ALA A 87 11.11 -9.27 -11.51
CA ALA A 87 10.49 -8.02 -11.08
C ALA A 87 8.98 -8.04 -11.31
N ILE A 88 8.53 -8.37 -12.53
CA ILE A 88 7.11 -8.49 -12.87
C ILE A 88 6.40 -9.47 -11.93
N LYS A 89 6.99 -10.65 -11.68
CA LYS A 89 6.42 -11.65 -10.77
C LYS A 89 6.23 -11.10 -9.35
N ALA A 90 7.25 -10.45 -8.80
CA ALA A 90 7.20 -9.91 -7.44
C ALA A 90 6.24 -8.71 -7.32
N LEU A 91 6.24 -7.79 -8.29
CA LEU A 91 5.28 -6.68 -8.32
C LEU A 91 3.84 -7.16 -8.48
N THR A 92 3.60 -8.17 -9.32
CA THR A 92 2.28 -8.81 -9.47
C THR A 92 1.78 -9.38 -8.13
N GLN A 93 2.67 -10.01 -7.34
CA GLN A 93 2.31 -10.51 -6.01
C GLN A 93 1.92 -9.37 -5.05
N ALA A 94 2.65 -8.26 -5.08
CA ALA A 94 2.36 -7.09 -4.25
C ALA A 94 1.01 -6.46 -4.64
N VAL A 95 0.78 -6.25 -5.94
CA VAL A 95 -0.47 -5.72 -6.50
C VAL A 95 -1.66 -6.61 -6.16
N ASN A 96 -1.57 -7.90 -6.46
CA ASN A 96 -2.66 -8.85 -6.24
C ASN A 96 -3.01 -9.04 -4.77
N SER A 97 -2.15 -8.62 -3.84
CA SER A 97 -2.49 -8.61 -2.42
C SER A 97 -3.64 -7.65 -2.11
N GLY A 98 -3.76 -6.53 -2.84
CA GLY A 98 -4.72 -5.46 -2.55
C GLY A 98 -4.49 -4.76 -1.19
N LEU A 99 -3.32 -4.96 -0.57
CA LEU A 99 -3.02 -4.48 0.79
C LEU A 99 -2.28 -3.15 0.82
N LEU A 100 -1.54 -2.81 -0.25
CA LEU A 100 -0.87 -1.53 -0.41
C LEU A 100 -1.89 -0.55 -1.02
N LYS A 101 -2.51 0.30 -0.19
CA LYS A 101 -3.61 1.21 -0.60
C LYS A 101 -3.22 2.69 -0.59
N ASP A 102 -2.00 2.98 -0.17
CA ASP A 102 -1.43 4.32 -0.12
C ASP A 102 -0.61 4.59 -1.39
N GLU A 103 0.27 5.58 -1.32
CA GLU A 103 1.20 5.91 -2.41
C GLU A 103 2.07 4.71 -2.80
N TYR A 104 2.37 3.79 -1.87
CA TYR A 104 3.09 2.57 -2.21
C TYR A 104 2.22 1.64 -3.07
N GLY A 105 0.90 1.60 -2.88
CA GLY A 105 0.01 0.89 -3.79
C GLY A 105 0.12 1.41 -5.21
N TRP A 106 -0.13 2.71 -5.37
CA TRP A 106 -0.17 3.39 -6.67
C TRP A 106 1.17 3.27 -7.42
N GLN A 107 2.30 3.50 -6.76
CA GLN A 107 3.62 3.39 -7.39
C GLN A 107 3.96 1.93 -7.79
N THR A 108 3.53 0.94 -7.01
CA THR A 108 3.80 -0.48 -7.32
C THR A 108 3.02 -0.90 -8.56
N GLU A 109 1.73 -0.54 -8.60
CA GLU A 109 0.84 -0.80 -9.72
C GLU A 109 1.35 -0.14 -11.00
N ARG A 110 1.75 1.13 -10.91
CA ARG A 110 2.33 1.85 -12.06
C ARG A 110 3.62 1.20 -12.56
N MET A 111 4.53 0.84 -11.65
CA MET A 111 5.76 0.16 -12.03
C MET A 111 5.48 -1.19 -12.70
N LEU A 112 4.51 -1.97 -12.21
CA LEU A 112 4.09 -3.21 -12.87
C LEU A 112 3.57 -2.94 -14.28
N ALA A 113 2.70 -1.94 -14.45
CA ALA A 113 2.18 -1.55 -15.75
C ALA A 113 3.30 -1.16 -16.72
N ASP A 114 4.25 -0.33 -16.28
CA ASP A 114 5.39 0.14 -17.07
C ASP A 114 6.28 -1.04 -17.53
N LEU A 115 6.56 -2.01 -16.64
CA LEU A 115 7.36 -3.19 -16.99
C LEU A 115 6.63 -4.14 -17.94
N LEU A 116 5.32 -4.34 -17.74
CA LEU A 116 4.52 -5.14 -18.68
C LEU A 116 4.47 -4.47 -20.05
N LEU A 117 4.37 -3.14 -20.09
CA LEU A 117 4.38 -2.37 -21.33
C LEU A 117 5.73 -2.48 -22.05
N SER A 118 6.85 -2.36 -21.33
CA SER A 118 8.19 -2.49 -21.93
C SER A 118 8.44 -3.88 -22.52
N GLU A 119 7.84 -4.91 -21.93
CA GLU A 119 7.89 -6.30 -22.43
C GLU A 119 6.82 -6.59 -23.50
N GLN A 120 6.15 -5.56 -24.04
CA GLN A 120 5.10 -5.66 -25.07
C GLN A 120 3.87 -6.50 -24.63
N GLN A 121 3.67 -6.66 -23.32
CA GLN A 121 2.52 -7.37 -22.74
C GLN A 121 1.32 -6.42 -22.58
N TYR A 122 0.91 -5.76 -23.67
CA TYR A 122 -0.09 -4.69 -23.68
C TYR A 122 -1.42 -5.09 -23.00
N ASN A 123 -1.93 -6.29 -23.30
CA ASN A 123 -3.18 -6.79 -22.73
C ASN A 123 -3.14 -6.94 -21.21
N LYS A 124 -1.94 -7.11 -20.63
CA LYS A 124 -1.75 -7.16 -19.18
C LYS A 124 -1.46 -5.78 -18.60
N ALA A 125 -0.71 -4.93 -19.32
CA ALA A 125 -0.33 -3.60 -18.85
C ALA A 125 -1.53 -2.64 -18.76
N LEU A 126 -2.39 -2.60 -19.78
CA LEU A 126 -3.48 -1.61 -19.89
C LEU A 126 -4.47 -1.64 -18.71
N PRO A 127 -4.95 -2.80 -18.22
CA PRO A 127 -5.82 -2.85 -17.04
C PRO A 127 -5.21 -2.17 -15.80
N HIS A 128 -3.89 -2.25 -15.61
CA HIS A 128 -3.21 -1.59 -14.50
C HIS A 128 -3.17 -0.07 -14.66
N TYR A 129 -3.08 0.47 -15.88
CA TYR A 129 -3.20 1.92 -16.07
C TYR A 129 -4.63 2.42 -15.82
N TYR A 130 -5.65 1.61 -16.16
CA TYR A 130 -7.04 1.98 -15.91
C TYR A 130 -7.40 1.99 -14.43
N SER A 131 -6.74 1.17 -13.61
CA SER A 131 -6.92 1.17 -12.15
C SER A 131 -6.32 2.41 -11.46
N LEU A 132 -5.45 3.15 -12.15
CA LEU A 132 -4.71 4.31 -11.63
C LEU A 132 -5.32 5.67 -12.02
N ALA A 133 -6.34 5.67 -12.88
CA ALA A 133 -7.03 6.86 -13.39
C ALA A 133 -8.24 7.22 -12.51
#